data_AF-A0A7D9H3L5-F1
#
_entry.id   AF-A0A7D9H3L5-F1
#
_cell.length_a   1.000
_cell.length_b   1.000
_cell.length_c   1.000
_cell.angle_alpha   90.00
_cell.angle_beta   90.00
_cell.angle_gamma   90.00
#
_symmetry.space_group_name_H-M   'P 1'
#
loop_
_entity.id
_entity.type
_entity.pdbx_description
1 polymer ?
#
loop_
_entity_poly.entity_id
_entity_poly.type
_entity_poly.pdbx_seq_one_letter_code
_entity_poly.pdbx_strand_id
1 'polypeptide(L)'
;MKLLVPGTGNQKANKAKAVRFVVEKIIDAASSDEKSGEVVAKTGDIYTVSAYAETPAAFAKTPGVGKEKNSIYASGHQVLMVRQIKNDDRILVYKLDPEAVSPPTGSSSIPWQDISKASDCVWVCKGSEIKLIDKK
;
A
#
# COMPACT_ATOMS: atom_id res chain seq x y z
N MET A 1 -5.08 1.59 17.64
CA MET A 1 -5.48 0.26 17.12
C MET A 1 -4.38 -0.25 16.19
N LYS A 2 -3.79 -1.41 16.47
CA LYS A 2 -2.79 -2.03 15.58
C LYS A 2 -3.48 -2.93 14.55
N LEU A 3 -3.61 -2.46 13.31
CA LEU A 3 -4.19 -3.21 12.18
C LEU A 3 -3.19 -4.25 11.63
N LEU A 4 -1.96 -3.84 11.40
CA LEU A 4 -0.89 -4.61 10.77
C LEU A 4 0.12 -5.09 11.82
N VAL A 5 0.65 -6.30 11.62
CA VAL A 5 1.62 -6.93 12.51
C VAL A 5 3.05 -6.63 12.00
N PRO A 6 3.95 -6.05 12.82
CA PRO A 6 5.33 -5.81 12.43
C PRO A 6 6.13 -7.11 12.26
N GLY A 7 7.20 -7.08 11.46
CA GLY A 7 8.09 -8.23 11.22
C GLY A 7 8.42 -8.45 9.75
N THR A 8 9.62 -8.99 9.48
CA THR A 8 10.09 -9.33 8.13
C THR A 8 9.28 -10.48 7.54
N GLY A 9 8.72 -10.29 6.33
CA GLY A 9 7.93 -11.32 5.63
C GLY A 9 6.41 -11.27 5.88
N ASN A 10 5.93 -10.41 6.79
CA ASN A 10 4.51 -10.31 7.16
C ASN A 10 3.63 -9.57 6.15
N GLN A 11 4.15 -9.14 4.99
CA GLN A 11 3.31 -8.53 3.95
C GLN A 11 2.16 -9.44 3.53
N LYS A 12 2.43 -10.74 3.35
CA LYS A 12 1.39 -11.73 3.00
C LYS A 12 0.36 -11.87 4.13
N ALA A 13 0.81 -11.86 5.39
CA ALA A 13 -0.06 -11.93 6.57
C ALA A 13 -0.90 -10.65 6.78
N ASN A 14 -0.36 -9.51 6.38
CA ASN A 14 -1.00 -8.19 6.51
C ASN A 14 -1.88 -7.81 5.31
N LYS A 15 -1.66 -8.43 4.15
CA LYS A 15 -2.35 -8.11 2.88
C LYS A 15 -3.87 -8.22 3.02
N ALA A 16 -4.38 -9.34 3.51
CA ALA A 16 -5.82 -9.54 3.67
C ALA A 16 -6.47 -8.46 4.57
N LYS A 17 -5.83 -8.12 5.69
CA LYS A 17 -6.30 -7.06 6.60
C LYS A 17 -6.27 -5.68 5.94
N ALA A 18 -5.23 -5.39 5.15
CA ALA A 18 -5.11 -4.14 4.42
C ALA A 18 -6.18 -4.03 3.31
N VAL A 19 -6.45 -5.12 2.58
CA VAL A 19 -7.51 -5.16 1.56
C VAL A 19 -8.87 -4.88 2.20
N ARG A 20 -9.21 -5.58 3.29
CA ARG A 20 -10.46 -5.34 4.03
C ARG A 20 -10.58 -3.88 4.47
N PHE A 21 -9.52 -3.34 5.06
CA PHE A 21 -9.50 -1.94 5.49
C PHE A 21 -9.73 -0.98 4.32
N VAL A 22 -9.07 -1.21 3.17
CA VAL A 22 -9.25 -0.39 1.97
C VAL A 22 -10.68 -0.44 1.47
N VAL A 23 -11.28 -1.62 1.37
CA VAL A 23 -12.67 -1.79 0.90
C VAL A 23 -13.68 -1.18 1.88
N GLU A 24 -13.45 -1.31 3.18
CA GLU A 24 -14.37 -0.80 4.21
C GLU A 24 -14.32 0.73 4.37
N LYS A 25 -13.15 1.34 4.12
CA LYS A 25 -12.87 2.71 4.56
C LYS A 25 -12.41 3.67 3.47
N ILE A 26 -11.87 3.17 2.36
CA ILE A 26 -11.12 3.98 1.39
C ILE A 26 -11.74 3.93 0.00
N ILE A 27 -12.00 2.73 -0.53
CA ILE A 27 -12.47 2.51 -1.90
C ILE A 27 -13.86 1.89 -1.85
N ASP A 28 -14.82 2.49 -2.56
CA ASP A 28 -16.11 1.86 -2.83
C ASP A 28 -15.93 0.75 -3.88
N ALA A 29 -15.67 -0.46 -3.38
CA ALA A 29 -15.33 -1.62 -4.20
C ALA A 29 -16.56 -2.35 -4.75
N ALA A 30 -16.47 -2.79 -6.01
CA ALA A 30 -17.37 -3.77 -6.60
C ALA A 30 -16.96 -5.19 -6.21
N SER A 31 -15.66 -5.47 -6.17
CA SER A 31 -15.10 -6.76 -5.76
C SER A 31 -13.68 -6.61 -5.19
N SER A 32 -13.22 -7.63 -4.46
CA SER A 32 -11.87 -7.68 -3.93
C SER A 32 -11.39 -9.12 -3.76
N ASP A 33 -10.10 -9.36 -3.99
CA ASP A 33 -9.43 -10.62 -3.68
C ASP A 33 -8.32 -10.39 -2.65
N GLU A 34 -8.57 -10.83 -1.42
CA GLU A 34 -7.63 -10.71 -0.31
C GLU A 34 -6.32 -11.50 -0.50
N LYS A 35 -6.32 -12.54 -1.35
CA LYS A 35 -5.14 -13.37 -1.62
C LYS A 35 -4.21 -12.68 -2.60
N SER A 36 -4.74 -12.23 -3.74
CA SER A 36 -3.97 -11.48 -4.74
C SER A 36 -3.61 -10.09 -4.22
N GLY A 37 -4.50 -9.47 -3.46
CA GLY A 37 -4.41 -8.07 -3.05
C GLY A 37 -5.12 -7.12 -4.00
N GLU A 38 -5.93 -7.63 -4.93
CA GLU A 38 -6.63 -6.82 -5.92
C GLU A 38 -7.95 -6.29 -5.38
N VAL A 39 -8.26 -5.04 -5.71
CA VAL A 39 -9.54 -4.39 -5.42
C VAL A 39 -10.03 -3.73 -6.70
N VAL A 40 -11.25 -4.06 -7.12
CA VAL A 40 -11.92 -3.43 -8.26
C VAL A 40 -12.94 -2.45 -7.72
N ALA A 41 -12.76 -1.16 -8.00
CA ALA A 41 -13.70 -0.12 -7.62
C ALA A 41 -14.98 -0.19 -8.47
N LYS A 42 -16.09 0.32 -7.94
CA LYS A 42 -17.35 0.45 -8.72
C LYS A 42 -17.21 1.39 -9.93
N THR A 43 -16.21 2.27 -9.93
CA THR A 43 -15.84 3.12 -11.06
C THR A 43 -15.19 2.34 -12.21
N GLY A 44 -14.77 1.09 -11.96
CA GLY A 44 -14.02 0.26 -12.90
C GLY A 44 -12.50 0.29 -12.71
N ASP A 45 -11.99 1.15 -11.83
CA ASP A 45 -10.55 1.20 -11.52
C ASP A 45 -10.09 -0.06 -10.80
N ILE A 46 -8.92 -0.58 -11.18
CA ILE A 46 -8.31 -1.74 -10.55
C ILE A 46 -7.11 -1.28 -9.72
N TYR A 47 -7.06 -1.72 -8.47
CA TYR A 47 -6.01 -1.39 -7.52
C TYR A 47 -5.32 -2.64 -6.99
N THR A 48 -4.01 -2.54 -6.80
CA THR A 48 -3.24 -3.54 -6.05
C THR A 48 -2.88 -3.01 -4.66
N VAL A 49 -3.21 -3.75 -3.62
CA VAL A 49 -2.99 -3.37 -2.22
C VAL A 49 -1.69 -3.98 -1.69
N SER A 50 -0.82 -3.12 -1.17
CA SER A 50 0.42 -3.51 -0.49
C SER A 50 0.40 -3.04 0.97
N ALA A 51 0.92 -3.86 1.89
CA ALA A 51 0.76 -3.62 3.33
C ALA A 51 2.11 -3.59 4.06
N TYR A 52 2.35 -2.53 4.85
CA TYR A 52 3.62 -2.28 5.54
C TYR A 52 3.40 -1.86 6.99
N ALA A 53 3.92 -2.65 7.92
CA ALA A 53 3.89 -2.34 9.35
C ALA A 53 5.27 -1.90 9.81
N GLU A 54 5.38 -0.67 10.33
CA GLU A 54 6.57 -0.21 11.05
C GLU A 54 7.90 -0.28 10.24
N THR A 55 7.85 -0.14 8.91
CA THR A 55 9.06 -0.16 8.07
C THR A 55 9.59 1.26 7.79
N PRO A 56 10.92 1.43 7.67
CA PRO A 56 11.53 2.71 7.27
C PRO A 56 11.36 3.00 5.77
N ALA A 57 11.09 1.98 4.96
CA ALA A 57 10.90 2.06 3.51
C ALA A 57 9.92 0.97 3.05
N ALA A 58 9.40 1.11 1.83
CA ALA A 58 8.64 0.06 1.18
C ALA A 58 9.58 -0.82 0.33
N PHE A 59 9.47 -2.14 0.46
CA PHE A 59 10.16 -3.07 -0.42
C PHE A 59 9.63 -2.97 -1.85
N ALA A 60 10.53 -2.71 -2.79
CA ALA A 60 10.25 -2.59 -4.22
C ALA A 60 10.63 -3.89 -4.96
N LYS A 61 11.68 -4.57 -4.50
CA LYS A 61 12.12 -5.87 -5.00
C LYS A 61 12.50 -6.76 -3.82
N THR A 62 12.18 -8.06 -3.87
CA THR A 62 12.75 -9.04 -2.93
C THR A 62 14.05 -9.57 -3.56
N PRO A 63 15.25 -9.35 -2.98
CA PRO A 63 16.49 -9.91 -3.51
C PRO A 63 16.39 -11.44 -3.59
N GLY A 64 16.82 -12.03 -4.72
CA GLY A 64 16.88 -13.48 -4.90
C GLY A 64 15.54 -14.20 -5.13
N VAL A 65 14.43 -13.48 -5.31
CA VAL A 65 13.15 -14.08 -5.69
C VAL A 65 12.63 -13.44 -6.97
N GLY A 66 12.32 -14.25 -7.99
CA GLY A 66 11.56 -13.82 -9.17
C GLY A 66 10.16 -13.39 -8.74
N LYS A 67 10.03 -12.14 -8.29
CA LYS A 67 8.85 -11.61 -7.59
C LYS A 67 8.37 -10.29 -8.20
N GLU A 68 8.31 -10.24 -9.52
CA GLU A 68 7.50 -9.23 -10.20
C GLU A 68 6.08 -9.27 -9.62
N LYS A 69 5.48 -10.46 -9.52
CA LYS A 69 4.10 -10.75 -9.04
C LYS A 69 3.72 -10.32 -7.61
N ASN A 70 4.65 -9.94 -6.74
CA ASN A 70 4.32 -9.47 -5.38
C ASN A 70 4.95 -8.12 -5.03
N SER A 71 5.62 -7.49 -6.00
CA SER A 71 6.12 -6.13 -5.85
C SER A 71 5.00 -5.12 -6.10
N ILE A 72 5.24 -3.84 -5.80
CA ILE A 72 4.34 -2.75 -6.23
C ILE A 72 4.22 -2.68 -7.76
N TYR A 73 5.09 -3.37 -8.52
CA TYR A 73 5.06 -3.43 -9.99
C TYR A 73 4.33 -4.67 -10.53
N ALA A 74 3.73 -5.49 -9.66
CA ALA A 74 3.22 -6.81 -10.02
C ALA A 74 2.12 -6.85 -11.07
N SER A 75 1.31 -5.79 -11.12
CA SER A 75 0.03 -5.80 -11.82
C SER A 75 -0.08 -4.77 -12.94
N GLY A 76 0.87 -3.84 -13.05
CA GLY A 76 0.76 -2.72 -14.00
C GLY A 76 -0.44 -1.80 -13.73
N HIS A 77 -1.05 -1.91 -12.54
CA HIS A 77 -2.20 -1.12 -12.10
C HIS A 77 -1.79 -0.13 -11.02
N GLN A 78 -2.69 0.82 -10.71
CA GLN A 78 -2.49 1.71 -9.58
C GLN A 78 -2.35 0.93 -8.27
N VAL A 79 -1.48 1.40 -7.38
CA VAL A 79 -1.21 0.74 -6.11
C VAL A 79 -1.73 1.56 -4.95
N LEU A 80 -2.35 0.85 -3.99
CA LEU A 80 -2.71 1.36 -2.69
C LEU A 80 -1.72 0.83 -1.65
N MET A 81 -0.77 1.67 -1.24
CA MET A 81 0.21 1.31 -0.22
C MET A 81 -0.32 1.67 1.15
N VAL A 82 -0.64 0.65 1.95
CA VAL A 82 -1.11 0.78 3.33
C VAL A 82 0.08 0.71 4.27
N ARG A 83 0.31 1.78 5.04
CA ARG A 83 1.39 1.89 6.02
C ARG A 83 0.83 2.18 7.41
N GLN A 84 1.18 1.37 8.39
CA GLN A 84 0.89 1.67 9.79
C GLN A 84 2.09 2.32 10.49
N ILE A 85 1.86 3.45 11.14
CA ILE A 85 2.87 4.19 11.92
C ILE A 85 2.94 3.63 13.35
N LYS A 86 4.14 3.21 13.77
CA LYS A 86 4.41 2.49 15.03
C LYS A 86 3.86 3.15 16.29
N ASN A 87 3.95 4.48 16.39
CA ASN A 87 3.77 5.22 17.65
C ASN A 87 2.52 6.12 17.69
N ASP A 88 1.66 6.11 16.67
CA ASP A 88 0.57 7.10 16.55
C ASP A 88 -0.75 6.50 16.09
N ASP A 89 -0.85 5.17 16.00
CA ASP A 89 -2.05 4.45 15.54
C ASP A 89 -2.59 4.88 14.15
N ARG A 90 -1.83 5.72 13.44
CA ARG A 90 -2.19 6.22 12.11
C ARG A 90 -1.93 5.16 11.06
N ILE A 91 -2.89 5.00 10.17
CA ILE A 91 -2.76 4.25 8.93
C ILE A 91 -2.75 5.26 7.80
N LEU A 92 -1.70 5.21 6.99
CA LEU A 92 -1.56 6.01 5.77
C LEU A 92 -1.82 5.09 4.59
N VAL A 93 -2.72 5.50 3.70
CA VAL A 93 -2.95 4.82 2.42
C VAL A 93 -2.50 5.75 1.32
N TYR A 94 -1.49 5.36 0.56
CA TYR A 94 -0.97 6.12 -0.57
C TYR A 94 -1.55 5.52 -1.86
N LYS A 95 -2.20 6.35 -2.68
CA LYS A 95 -2.50 5.98 -4.07
C LYS A 95 -1.38 6.51 -4.95
N LEU A 96 -0.76 5.63 -5.73
CA LEU A 96 0.25 6.02 -6.70
C LEU A 96 0.22 5.11 -7.93
N ASP A 97 0.71 5.65 -9.03
CA ASP A 97 1.20 4.87 -10.15
C ASP A 97 2.56 4.25 -9.80
N PRO A 98 2.74 2.92 -9.88
CA PRO A 98 4.04 2.28 -9.68
C PRO A 98 5.15 2.87 -10.56
N GLU A 99 4.86 3.28 -11.80
CA GLU A 99 5.88 3.82 -12.71
C GLU A 99 6.40 5.19 -12.25
N ALA A 100 5.63 5.92 -11.46
CA ALA A 100 6.03 7.21 -10.90
C ALA A 100 7.08 7.09 -9.79
N VAL A 101 7.43 5.87 -9.37
CA VAL A 101 8.41 5.65 -8.31
C VAL A 101 9.39 4.52 -8.64
N SER A 102 10.67 4.78 -8.44
CA SER A 102 11.73 3.80 -8.64
C SER A 102 12.60 3.69 -7.39
N PRO A 103 13.06 2.48 -7.03
CA PRO A 103 14.05 2.34 -5.97
C PRO A 103 15.34 3.07 -6.37
N PRO A 104 16.04 3.71 -5.42
CA PRO A 104 17.36 4.27 -5.67
C PRO A 104 18.32 3.21 -6.25
N THR A 105 19.29 3.64 -7.06
CA THR A 105 20.27 2.73 -7.67
C THR A 105 20.97 1.88 -6.60
N GLY A 106 20.94 0.56 -6.77
CA GLY A 106 21.50 -0.41 -5.82
C GLY A 106 20.61 -0.71 -4.60
N SER A 107 19.43 -0.10 -4.49
CA SER A 107 18.47 -0.36 -3.42
C SER A 107 17.37 -1.34 -3.86
N SER A 108 16.91 -2.16 -2.94
CA SER A 108 15.72 -3.02 -3.08
C SER A 108 14.45 -2.37 -2.50
N SER A 109 14.57 -1.18 -1.93
CA SER A 109 13.51 -0.49 -1.19
C SER A 109 13.38 0.99 -1.58
N ILE A 110 12.17 1.51 -1.51
CA ILE A 110 11.82 2.89 -1.79
C ILE A 110 11.50 3.61 -0.47
N PRO A 111 12.16 4.73 -0.15
CA PRO A 111 11.83 5.54 1.01
C PRO A 111 10.40 6.08 0.98
N TRP A 112 9.74 6.13 2.15
CA TRP A 112 8.36 6.63 2.25
C TRP A 112 8.19 8.10 1.84
N GLN A 113 9.24 8.91 1.98
CA GLN A 113 9.24 10.29 1.52
C GLN A 113 9.07 10.38 0.00
N ASP A 114 9.66 9.45 -0.76
CA ASP A 114 9.61 9.45 -2.22
C ASP A 114 8.25 8.92 -2.68
N ILE A 115 7.72 7.89 -2.02
CA ILE A 115 6.34 7.42 -2.21
C ILE A 115 5.34 8.54 -1.95
N SER A 116 5.53 9.31 -0.86
CA SER A 116 4.67 10.43 -0.53
C SER A 116 4.75 11.55 -1.57
N LYS A 117 5.90 11.78 -2.21
CA LYS A 117 6.00 12.78 -3.29
C LYS A 117 5.34 12.31 -4.58
N ALA A 118 5.47 11.02 -4.90
CA ALA A 118 4.92 10.42 -6.11
C ALA A 118 3.43 10.04 -5.99
N SER A 119 2.85 10.04 -4.78
CA SER A 119 1.45 9.70 -4.57
C SER A 119 0.51 10.79 -5.08
N ASP A 120 -0.51 10.40 -5.85
CA ASP A 120 -1.60 11.28 -6.28
C ASP A 120 -2.36 11.87 -5.08
N CYS A 121 -2.60 11.01 -4.09
CA CYS A 121 -3.26 11.37 -2.85
C CYS A 121 -2.89 10.44 -1.70
N VAL A 122 -3.18 10.89 -0.49
CA VAL A 122 -2.96 10.12 0.74
C VAL A 122 -4.18 10.20 1.64
N TRP A 123 -4.70 9.06 2.05
CA TRP A 123 -5.65 8.99 3.15
C TRP A 123 -4.89 8.82 4.47
N VAL A 124 -5.14 9.73 5.41
CA VAL A 124 -4.65 9.67 6.78
C VAL A 124 -5.79 9.20 7.67
N CYS A 125 -5.67 7.99 8.20
CA CYS A 125 -6.71 7.35 9.01
C CYS A 125 -6.25 7.27 10.47
N LYS A 126 -7.09 7.75 11.40
CA LYS A 126 -6.86 7.65 12.85
C LYS A 126 -8.18 7.35 13.55
N GLY A 127 -8.29 6.16 14.15
CA GLY A 127 -9.57 5.71 14.72
C GLY A 127 -10.64 5.62 13.64
N SER A 128 -11.75 6.36 13.81
CA SER A 128 -12.82 6.50 12.82
C SER A 128 -12.62 7.65 11.84
N GLU A 129 -11.66 8.54 12.09
CA GLU A 129 -11.43 9.71 11.24
C GLU A 129 -10.58 9.33 10.03
N ILE A 130 -11.01 9.80 8.86
CA ILE A 130 -10.30 9.62 7.59
C ILE A 130 -10.20 10.99 6.93
N LYS A 131 -8.96 11.45 6.71
CA LYS A 131 -8.68 12.68 5.99
C LYS A 131 -8.01 12.36 4.67
N LEU A 132 -8.62 12.77 3.56
CA LEU A 132 -7.99 12.76 2.25
C LEU A 132 -7.11 14.00 2.10
N ILE A 133 -5.88 13.79 1.64
CA ILE A 133 -4.96 14.84 1.22
C ILE A 133 -4.68 14.61 -0.26
N ASP A 134 -5.34 15.38 -1.11
CA ASP A 134 -5.03 15.44 -2.54
C ASP A 134 -3.73 16.21 -2.76
N LYS A 135 -2.89 15.71 -3.66
CA LYS A 135 -1.58 16.30 -3.98
C LYS A 135 -1.46 16.75 -5.43
N LYS A 136 -2.60 16.78 -6.14
CA LYS A 136 -2.72 17.36 -7.48
C LYS A 136 -2.57 18.88 -7.44
#